data_AF-A0A7C5DBA7-F1
#
_entry.id   AF-A0A7C5DBA7-F1
#
_cell.length_a   1.000
_cell.length_b   1.000
_cell.length_c   1.000
_cell.angle_alpha   90.00
_cell.angle_beta   90.00
_cell.angle_gamma   90.00
#
_symmetry.space_group_name_H-M   'P 1'
#
loop_
_entity.id
_entity.type
_entity.pdbx_description
1 polymer ?
#
loop_
_entity_poly.entity_id
_entity_poly.type
_entity_poly.pdbx_seq_one_letter_code
_entity_poly.pdbx_strand_id
1 'polypeptide(L)'
;MRDTEWYVLRAFEWLLLAQEKGGGGYSIGFSLRRGWRQAYPETTGYIIPTMLRLWKRYGWKEALNSALRAGNWLLRIQNKDGSYWEPDFRKPMVFDTGQIIFGLLSLYRTTKKQEFLETAIKAGNWIVSLQNEDGTWTKFAFNNQPHTYYTRVSWALLELWKETGINEYKQATIRHLDWVISQQKGNGWFKNASFLNDGKPVLHTIVYVIRGLLESSIILNSKKYFNSSKKAMIVLLERLEKDGILYSYYNSLWQPTSKQKCLPGIAQYSIVLFRFYEMEEEYKYLKWAMYLNTYLKKKMLNLPLKPLRGCLFGSSPPWGSYLPLMCPNWGVKFFIDALLYEERYIEDFISQRFNEVSTKLPSDLDPHDFRLEAIKRHVDIKGKRLLDAGCGSGRFILYFKELGAEVHGIDISPKLISLAKQRVKDGTFTLGSVTAIPYPGNYFDVVISIEVLQHVPDIELALREFYRVLKPRGVLVIIDRNPISVTGTLKPILERLNKWMYKKNDPFRERWYLSKTRRESLK
;
A
#
# COMPACT_ATOMS: atom_id res chain seq x y z
N MET A 1 17.65 2.82 3.33
CA MET A 1 16.32 2.54 3.90
C MET A 1 16.22 1.03 4.01
N ARG A 2 15.52 0.48 5.01
CA ARG A 2 15.25 -0.97 5.05
C ARG A 2 14.24 -1.34 3.97
N ASP A 3 14.09 -2.62 3.67
CA ASP A 3 13.05 -3.12 2.76
C ASP A 3 11.65 -2.85 3.33
N THR A 4 10.64 -2.72 2.46
CA THR A 4 9.24 -2.52 2.84
C THR A 4 8.76 -3.62 3.77
N GLU A 5 9.07 -4.88 3.47
CA GLU A 5 8.72 -6.04 4.29
C GLU A 5 9.21 -5.88 5.74
N TRP A 6 10.41 -5.33 5.94
CA TRP A 6 10.93 -5.10 7.30
C TRP A 6 10.05 -4.14 8.10
N TYR A 7 9.58 -3.05 7.48
CA TYR A 7 8.67 -2.11 8.13
C TYR A 7 7.31 -2.74 8.42
N VAL A 8 6.79 -3.54 7.48
CA VAL A 8 5.55 -4.30 7.66
C VAL A 8 5.68 -5.26 8.84
N LEU A 9 6.75 -6.03 8.92
CA LEU A 9 7.01 -6.96 10.02
C LEU A 9 7.07 -6.26 11.38
N ARG A 10 7.81 -5.14 11.50
CA ARG A 10 7.89 -4.38 12.76
C ARG A 10 6.52 -3.85 13.19
N ALA A 11 5.75 -3.29 12.26
CA ALA A 11 4.42 -2.77 12.53
C ALA A 11 3.42 -3.90 12.88
N PHE A 12 3.53 -5.05 12.22
CA PHE A 12 2.74 -6.25 12.49
C PHE A 12 2.99 -6.79 13.90
N GLU A 13 4.26 -6.96 14.29
CA GLU A 13 4.64 -7.37 15.65
C GLU A 13 4.07 -6.41 16.71
N TRP A 14 4.07 -5.10 16.43
CA TRP A 14 3.47 -4.12 17.33
C TRP A 14 1.95 -4.30 17.48
N LEU A 15 1.23 -4.61 16.39
CA LEU A 15 -0.21 -4.90 16.46
C LEU A 15 -0.50 -6.22 17.21
N LEU A 16 0.35 -7.23 17.09
CA LEU A 16 0.22 -8.45 17.90
C LEU A 16 0.35 -8.14 19.39
N LEU A 17 1.33 -7.31 19.77
CA LEU A 17 1.48 -6.84 21.14
C LEU A 17 0.27 -6.02 21.61
N ALA A 18 -0.29 -5.16 20.74
CA ALA A 18 -1.51 -4.41 21.03
C ALA A 18 -2.72 -5.32 21.27
N GLN A 19 -2.81 -6.46 20.56
CA GLN A 19 -3.87 -7.46 20.78
C GLN A 19 -3.69 -8.22 22.10
N GLU A 20 -2.45 -8.60 22.41
CA GLU A 20 -2.12 -9.24 23.69
C GLU A 20 -2.58 -8.37 24.86
N LYS A 21 -2.30 -7.06 24.80
CA LYS A 21 -2.71 -6.10 25.82
C LYS A 21 -4.20 -5.74 25.80
N GLY A 22 -4.90 -6.01 24.70
CA GLY A 22 -6.35 -5.81 24.58
C GLY A 22 -7.19 -7.03 24.97
N GLY A 23 -6.61 -8.16 25.35
CA GLY A 23 -7.38 -9.32 25.83
C GLY A 23 -8.29 -9.97 24.76
N GLY A 24 -7.89 -9.88 23.49
CA GLY A 24 -8.62 -10.48 22.35
C GLY A 24 -8.89 -9.46 21.25
N GLY A 25 -9.43 -8.30 21.62
CA GLY A 25 -9.44 -7.10 20.78
C GLY A 25 -8.07 -6.41 20.78
N TYR A 26 -7.88 -5.42 19.91
CA TYR A 26 -6.67 -4.60 19.92
C TYR A 26 -6.83 -3.43 20.87
N SER A 27 -5.83 -3.19 21.73
CA SER A 27 -5.73 -1.97 22.54
C SER A 27 -5.82 -0.72 21.67
N ILE A 28 -6.50 0.34 22.14
CA ILE A 28 -6.53 1.68 21.50
C ILE A 28 -5.12 2.10 21.06
N GLY A 29 -4.13 1.81 21.91
CA GLY A 29 -2.73 2.06 21.64
C GLY A 29 -1.91 2.22 22.91
N PHE A 30 -0.66 2.60 22.72
CA PHE A 30 0.29 2.83 23.80
C PHE A 30 0.54 4.32 23.98
N SER A 31 0.32 4.83 25.20
CA SER A 31 0.66 6.20 25.59
C SER A 31 1.93 6.20 26.43
N LEU A 32 2.87 7.12 26.13
CA LEU A 32 4.06 7.30 26.97
C LEU A 32 3.72 7.70 28.42
N ARG A 33 2.55 8.29 28.65
CA ARG A 33 2.11 8.74 29.99
C ARG A 33 1.27 7.69 30.72
N ARG A 34 0.43 6.94 30.00
CA ARG A 34 -0.59 6.07 30.59
C ARG A 34 -0.37 4.58 30.31
N GLY A 35 0.66 4.21 29.56
CA GLY A 35 0.89 2.84 29.12
C GLY A 35 -0.13 2.38 28.09
N TRP A 36 -0.39 1.07 28.06
CA TRP A 36 -1.39 0.46 27.19
C TRP A 36 -2.81 0.81 27.64
N ARG A 37 -3.68 1.12 26.68
CA ARG A 37 -5.08 1.42 26.94
C ARG A 37 -5.95 0.16 26.75
N GLN A 38 -7.22 0.24 27.12
CA GLN A 38 -8.20 -0.83 26.91
C GLN A 38 -8.40 -1.16 25.42
N ALA A 39 -9.04 -2.31 25.15
CA ALA A 39 -9.39 -2.73 23.79
C ALA A 39 -10.43 -1.79 23.17
N TYR A 40 -10.36 -1.65 21.84
CA TYR A 40 -11.28 -0.79 21.10
C TYR A 40 -12.00 -1.55 19.99
N PRO A 41 -13.33 -1.79 20.12
CA PRO A 41 -14.11 -2.52 19.13
C PRO A 41 -13.99 -1.97 17.71
N GLU A 42 -14.14 -0.64 17.52
CA GLU A 42 -14.02 0.02 16.22
C GLU A 42 -12.75 -0.42 15.48
N THR A 43 -11.60 -0.14 16.10
CA THR A 43 -10.30 -0.38 15.48
C THR A 43 -10.02 -1.85 15.28
N THR A 44 -10.49 -2.70 16.20
CA THR A 44 -10.39 -4.15 16.09
C THR A 44 -11.08 -4.64 14.81
N GLY A 45 -12.28 -4.10 14.56
CA GLY A 45 -13.03 -4.29 13.33
C GLY A 45 -12.20 -4.10 12.07
N TYR A 46 -11.64 -2.91 11.85
CA TYR A 46 -10.90 -2.62 10.62
C TYR A 46 -9.42 -3.03 10.62
N ILE A 47 -8.86 -3.55 11.72
CA ILE A 47 -7.53 -4.18 11.74
C ILE A 47 -7.61 -5.61 11.20
N ILE A 48 -8.70 -6.34 11.42
CA ILE A 48 -8.91 -7.71 10.92
C ILE A 48 -8.61 -7.84 9.41
N PRO A 49 -9.13 -6.98 8.51
CA PRO A 49 -8.81 -7.04 7.08
C PRO A 49 -7.32 -6.85 6.79
N THR A 50 -6.61 -6.02 7.58
CA THR A 50 -5.16 -5.84 7.46
C THR A 50 -4.42 -7.13 7.80
N MET A 51 -4.78 -7.80 8.90
CA MET A 51 -4.20 -9.09 9.28
C MET A 51 -4.43 -10.18 8.24
N LEU A 52 -5.64 -10.24 7.67
CA LEU A 52 -5.96 -11.20 6.62
C LEU A 52 -5.19 -10.93 5.32
N ARG A 53 -4.91 -9.66 4.98
CA ARG A 53 -4.02 -9.32 3.85
C ARG A 53 -2.58 -9.74 4.12
N LEU A 54 -2.06 -9.54 5.34
CA LEU A 54 -0.72 -10.00 5.72
C LEU A 54 -0.59 -11.52 5.59
N TRP A 55 -1.58 -12.27 6.09
CA TRP A 55 -1.60 -13.73 5.93
C TRP A 55 -1.61 -14.15 4.46
N LYS A 56 -2.45 -13.53 3.61
CA LYS A 56 -2.49 -13.83 2.17
C LYS A 56 -1.19 -13.48 1.45
N ARG A 57 -0.52 -12.39 1.84
CA ARG A 57 0.70 -11.90 1.19
C ARG A 57 1.95 -12.68 1.58
N TYR A 58 2.14 -12.94 2.88
CA TYR A 58 3.38 -13.50 3.42
C TYR A 58 3.22 -14.92 4.01
N GLY A 59 2.00 -15.43 4.12
CA GLY A 59 1.75 -16.75 4.72
C GLY A 59 1.88 -16.79 6.25
N TRP A 60 2.04 -15.65 6.93
CA TRP A 60 2.20 -15.59 8.39
C TRP A 60 0.95 -16.10 9.11
N LYS A 61 1.04 -17.29 9.71
CA LYS A 61 -0.09 -17.94 10.40
C LYS A 61 -0.56 -17.13 11.60
N GLU A 62 0.36 -16.42 12.26
CA GLU A 62 0.10 -15.52 13.38
C GLU A 62 -0.90 -14.42 13.00
N ALA A 63 -0.84 -13.92 11.75
CA ALA A 63 -1.76 -12.91 11.27
C ALA A 63 -3.19 -13.45 11.14
N LEU A 64 -3.36 -14.66 10.57
CA LEU A 64 -4.66 -15.34 10.52
C LEU A 64 -5.20 -15.61 11.93
N ASN A 65 -4.36 -16.15 12.81
CA ASN A 65 -4.73 -16.44 14.19
C ASN A 65 -5.14 -15.16 14.95
N SER A 66 -4.43 -14.06 14.72
CA SER A 66 -4.75 -12.75 15.28
C SER A 66 -6.11 -12.24 14.78
N ALA A 67 -6.38 -12.35 13.48
CA ALA A 67 -7.67 -11.99 12.89
C ALA A 67 -8.83 -12.80 13.48
N LEU A 68 -8.67 -14.12 13.62
CA LEU A 68 -9.70 -15.02 14.18
C LEU A 68 -9.96 -14.72 15.65
N ARG A 69 -8.93 -14.48 16.47
CA ARG A 69 -9.10 -14.08 17.88
C ARG A 69 -9.87 -12.77 18.02
N ALA A 70 -9.54 -11.78 17.18
CA ALA A 70 -10.22 -10.49 17.15
C ALA A 70 -11.69 -10.65 16.74
N GLY A 71 -11.98 -11.46 15.72
CA GLY A 71 -13.34 -11.80 15.30
C GLY A 71 -14.16 -12.46 16.40
N ASN A 72 -13.62 -13.50 17.02
CA ASN A 72 -14.29 -14.20 18.11
C ASN A 72 -14.54 -13.29 19.32
N TRP A 73 -13.63 -12.35 19.58
CA TRP A 73 -13.84 -11.34 20.62
C TRP A 73 -15.00 -10.40 20.26
N LEU A 74 -15.07 -9.91 19.01
CA LEU A 74 -16.18 -9.08 18.55
C LEU A 74 -17.54 -9.79 18.65
N LEU A 75 -17.62 -11.07 18.28
CA LEU A 75 -18.85 -11.87 18.43
C LEU A 75 -19.38 -11.86 19.88
N ARG A 76 -18.49 -11.97 20.87
CA ARG A 76 -18.87 -12.03 22.29
C ARG A 76 -19.34 -10.70 22.88
N ILE A 77 -18.87 -9.58 22.35
CA ILE A 77 -19.11 -8.26 22.94
C ILE A 77 -20.22 -7.47 22.24
N GLN A 78 -20.81 -8.01 21.16
CA GLN A 78 -21.93 -7.35 20.48
C GLN A 78 -23.13 -7.23 21.44
N ASN A 79 -23.73 -6.04 21.50
CA ASN A 79 -24.94 -5.81 22.27
C ASN A 79 -26.11 -6.58 21.65
N LYS A 80 -27.16 -6.84 22.45
CA LYS A 80 -28.38 -7.52 21.98
C LYS A 80 -29.06 -6.82 20.80
N ASP A 81 -28.95 -5.48 20.74
CA ASP A 81 -29.50 -4.66 19.65
C ASP A 81 -28.63 -4.62 18.39
N GLY A 82 -27.47 -5.30 18.39
CA GLY A 82 -26.52 -5.34 17.27
C GLY A 82 -25.40 -4.30 17.34
N SER A 83 -25.48 -3.34 18.26
CA SER A 83 -24.50 -2.27 18.42
C SER A 83 -23.22 -2.69 19.15
N TYR A 84 -22.21 -1.82 19.13
CA TYR A 84 -20.99 -1.99 19.91
C TYR A 84 -20.69 -0.74 20.75
N TRP A 85 -20.20 -0.96 21.97
CA TRP A 85 -19.81 0.10 22.89
C TRP A 85 -18.52 0.79 22.45
N GLU A 86 -18.55 2.12 22.45
CA GLU A 86 -17.34 2.93 22.42
C GLU A 86 -16.73 3.00 23.84
N PRO A 87 -15.43 2.67 24.00
CA PRO A 87 -14.83 2.51 25.32
C PRO A 87 -14.69 3.80 26.17
N ASP A 88 -14.46 4.97 25.57
CA ASP A 88 -14.19 6.22 26.29
C ASP A 88 -15.47 6.95 26.74
N PHE A 89 -16.49 7.01 25.89
CA PHE A 89 -17.81 7.59 26.13
C PHE A 89 -18.76 6.64 26.83
N ARG A 90 -18.46 5.34 26.84
CA ARG A 90 -19.33 4.29 27.37
C ARG A 90 -20.74 4.48 26.83
N LYS A 91 -20.88 4.37 25.50
CA LYS A 91 -22.18 4.27 24.82
C LYS A 91 -22.02 3.65 23.44
N PRO A 92 -23.09 3.11 22.84
CA PRO A 92 -23.07 2.71 21.43
C PRO A 92 -22.75 3.88 20.50
N MET A 93 -22.04 3.59 19.42
CA MET A 93 -21.68 4.57 18.39
C MET A 93 -21.90 4.02 16.99
N VAL A 94 -22.54 4.81 16.12
CA VAL A 94 -22.84 4.44 14.71
C VAL A 94 -21.55 4.24 13.93
N PHE A 95 -20.59 5.16 14.07
CA PHE A 95 -19.33 5.10 13.35
C PHE A 95 -18.57 3.80 13.67
N ASP A 96 -18.39 3.53 14.96
CA ASP A 96 -17.67 2.38 15.51
C ASP A 96 -18.29 1.06 15.05
N THR A 97 -19.62 0.95 15.18
CA THR A 97 -20.39 -0.23 14.74
C THR A 97 -20.21 -0.45 13.23
N GLY A 98 -20.22 0.61 12.43
CA GLY A 98 -19.97 0.53 10.99
C GLY A 98 -18.56 0.05 10.65
N GLN A 99 -17.54 0.46 11.44
CA GLN A 99 -16.17 0.02 11.21
C GLN A 99 -15.96 -1.47 11.46
N ILE A 100 -16.74 -2.04 12.39
CA ILE A 100 -16.68 -3.46 12.76
C ILE A 100 -17.16 -4.38 11.64
N ILE A 101 -18.14 -3.94 10.85
CA ILE A 101 -18.67 -4.68 9.69
C ILE A 101 -17.54 -5.08 8.73
N PHE A 102 -16.53 -4.22 8.49
CA PHE A 102 -15.39 -4.57 7.62
C PHE A 102 -14.66 -5.82 8.09
N GLY A 103 -14.44 -5.96 9.40
CA GLY A 103 -13.76 -7.12 9.98
C GLY A 103 -14.58 -8.38 9.90
N LEU A 104 -15.85 -8.30 10.31
CA LEU A 104 -16.79 -9.41 10.27
C LEU A 104 -16.98 -9.95 8.86
N LEU A 105 -17.21 -9.09 7.86
CA LEU A 105 -17.32 -9.51 6.47
C LEU A 105 -16.03 -10.10 5.93
N SER A 106 -14.87 -9.56 6.31
CA SER A 106 -13.59 -10.12 5.86
C SER A 106 -13.34 -11.52 6.43
N LEU A 107 -13.77 -11.77 7.67
CA LEU A 107 -13.71 -13.09 8.30
C LEU A 107 -14.72 -14.05 7.70
N TYR A 108 -15.96 -13.61 7.44
CA TYR A 108 -16.95 -14.41 6.72
C TYR A 108 -16.43 -14.83 5.34
N ARG A 109 -15.91 -13.88 4.55
CA ARG A 109 -15.33 -14.16 3.22
C ARG A 109 -14.19 -15.19 3.28
N THR A 110 -13.40 -15.18 4.35
CA THR A 110 -12.24 -16.06 4.52
C THR A 110 -12.59 -17.43 5.09
N THR A 111 -13.50 -17.47 6.07
CA THR A 111 -13.79 -18.69 6.86
C THR A 111 -15.10 -19.35 6.48
N LYS A 112 -16.00 -18.64 5.79
CA LYS A 112 -17.37 -19.01 5.47
C LYS A 112 -18.23 -19.36 6.70
N LYS A 113 -17.81 -18.95 7.90
CA LYS A 113 -18.60 -19.13 9.12
C LYS A 113 -19.72 -18.10 9.21
N GLN A 114 -20.95 -18.59 9.30
CA GLN A 114 -22.16 -17.77 9.21
C GLN A 114 -22.33 -16.80 10.38
N GLU A 115 -21.83 -17.15 11.57
CA GLU A 115 -21.85 -16.30 12.77
C GLU A 115 -21.30 -14.88 12.50
N PHE A 116 -20.24 -14.75 11.69
CA PHE A 116 -19.68 -13.45 11.35
C PHE A 116 -20.62 -12.62 10.46
N LEU A 117 -21.28 -13.25 9.49
CA LEU A 117 -22.23 -12.58 8.61
C LEU A 117 -23.49 -12.14 9.38
N GLU A 118 -24.03 -13.00 10.22
CA GLU A 118 -25.20 -12.70 11.06
C GLU A 118 -24.93 -11.55 12.03
N THR A 119 -23.75 -11.54 12.69
CA THR A 119 -23.32 -10.41 13.52
C THR A 119 -23.18 -9.12 12.72
N ALA A 120 -22.66 -9.19 11.48
CA ALA A 120 -22.56 -8.02 10.61
C ALA A 120 -23.94 -7.49 10.19
N ILE A 121 -24.90 -8.39 9.90
CA ILE A 121 -26.29 -8.04 9.58
C ILE A 121 -26.96 -7.33 10.78
N LYS A 122 -26.81 -7.84 12.00
CA LYS A 122 -27.35 -7.19 13.20
C LYS A 122 -26.79 -5.77 13.37
N ALA A 123 -25.48 -5.59 13.17
CA ALA A 123 -24.83 -4.28 13.20
C ALA A 123 -25.38 -3.35 12.10
N GLY A 124 -25.53 -3.85 10.87
CA GLY A 124 -26.09 -3.09 9.75
C GLY A 124 -27.53 -2.66 9.99
N ASN A 125 -28.37 -3.56 10.50
CA ASN A 125 -29.78 -3.28 10.82
C ASN A 125 -29.90 -2.20 11.89
N TRP A 126 -29.08 -2.27 12.93
CA TRP A 126 -29.03 -1.23 13.97
C TRP A 126 -28.67 0.13 13.38
N ILE A 127 -27.62 0.21 12.55
CA ILE A 127 -27.20 1.46 11.89
C ILE A 127 -28.34 2.03 11.02
N VAL A 128 -28.99 1.20 10.20
CA VAL A 128 -30.09 1.63 9.34
C VAL A 128 -31.28 2.13 10.15
N SER A 129 -31.62 1.45 11.26
CA SER A 129 -32.75 1.82 12.12
C SER A 129 -32.61 3.20 12.79
N LEU A 130 -31.39 3.75 12.81
CA LEU A 130 -31.07 5.04 13.42
C LEU A 130 -30.93 6.17 12.40
N GLN A 131 -31.05 5.88 11.09
CA GLN A 131 -30.88 6.89 10.07
C GLN A 131 -32.09 7.83 10.03
N ASN A 132 -31.82 9.13 10.02
CA ASN A 132 -32.83 10.15 9.82
C ASN A 132 -33.33 10.14 8.37
N GLU A 133 -34.51 10.73 8.13
CA GLU A 133 -35.11 10.82 6.78
C GLU A 133 -34.21 11.53 5.76
N ASP A 134 -33.44 12.54 6.20
CA ASP A 134 -32.48 13.29 5.40
C ASP A 134 -31.19 12.49 5.06
N GLY A 135 -31.09 11.24 5.51
CA GLY A 135 -29.95 10.36 5.30
C GLY A 135 -28.84 10.49 6.35
N THR A 136 -28.96 11.40 7.31
CA THR A 136 -27.94 11.59 8.34
C THR A 136 -28.08 10.63 9.52
N TRP A 137 -27.01 10.53 10.32
CA TRP A 137 -27.06 9.94 11.66
C TRP A 137 -26.70 11.01 12.68
N THR A 138 -27.60 11.28 13.61
CA THR A 138 -27.40 12.21 14.74
C THR A 138 -27.47 11.46 16.07
N LYS A 139 -28.41 10.53 16.22
CA LYS A 139 -28.48 9.65 17.39
C LYS A 139 -27.30 8.68 17.41
N PHE A 140 -26.62 8.58 18.56
CA PHE A 140 -25.37 7.82 18.72
C PHE A 140 -24.25 8.22 17.73
N ALA A 141 -24.32 9.45 17.22
CA ALA A 141 -23.23 10.07 16.51
C ALA A 141 -22.32 10.84 17.49
N PHE A 142 -21.09 11.11 17.07
CA PHE A 142 -20.16 11.88 17.90
C PHE A 142 -20.73 13.28 18.13
N ASN A 143 -20.80 13.74 19.39
CA ASN A 143 -21.49 14.98 19.78
C ASN A 143 -22.95 15.12 19.31
N ASN A 144 -23.62 14.00 18.99
CA ASN A 144 -25.00 13.97 18.48
C ASN A 144 -25.24 14.84 17.24
N GLN A 145 -24.24 14.96 16.36
CA GLN A 145 -24.29 15.79 15.15
C GLN A 145 -24.05 14.94 13.89
N PRO A 146 -24.54 15.38 12.71
CA PRO A 146 -24.30 14.67 11.48
C PRO A 146 -22.86 14.91 11.00
N HIS A 147 -22.23 13.86 10.47
CA HIS A 147 -20.81 13.90 10.07
C HIS A 147 -20.63 13.43 8.64
N THR A 148 -19.86 14.18 7.84
CA THR A 148 -19.55 13.76 6.47
C THR A 148 -18.57 12.60 6.41
N TYR A 149 -17.69 12.43 7.41
CA TYR A 149 -16.77 11.30 7.46
C TYR A 149 -17.48 9.95 7.71
N TYR A 150 -18.80 9.97 7.98
CA TYR A 150 -19.63 8.75 8.03
C TYR A 150 -19.83 8.12 6.64
N THR A 151 -19.26 8.69 5.57
CA THR A 151 -19.09 7.96 4.30
C THR A 151 -18.38 6.62 4.50
N ARG A 152 -17.58 6.46 5.57
CA ARG A 152 -17.01 5.17 5.99
C ARG A 152 -18.07 4.16 6.48
N VAL A 153 -19.12 4.64 7.14
CA VAL A 153 -20.28 3.82 7.55
C VAL A 153 -21.09 3.43 6.31
N SER A 154 -21.35 4.40 5.42
CA SER A 154 -22.01 4.15 4.13
C SER A 154 -21.25 3.11 3.29
N TRP A 155 -19.92 3.21 3.22
CA TRP A 155 -19.11 2.17 2.56
C TRP A 155 -19.27 0.80 3.25
N ALA A 156 -19.28 0.72 4.58
CA ALA A 156 -19.49 -0.55 5.28
C ALA A 156 -20.86 -1.17 4.97
N LEU A 157 -21.92 -0.36 4.91
CA LEU A 157 -23.25 -0.81 4.51
C LEU A 157 -23.28 -1.29 3.05
N LEU A 158 -22.55 -0.66 2.14
CA LEU A 158 -22.42 -1.15 0.77
C LEU A 158 -21.68 -2.48 0.67
N GLU A 159 -20.63 -2.69 1.47
CA GLU A 159 -19.97 -3.99 1.54
C GLU A 159 -20.94 -5.07 2.06
N LEU A 160 -21.77 -4.73 3.04
CA LEU A 160 -22.80 -5.64 3.55
C LEU A 160 -23.90 -5.90 2.52
N TRP A 161 -24.34 -4.88 1.78
CA TRP A 161 -25.25 -5.04 0.64
C TRP A 161 -24.68 -5.98 -0.42
N LYS A 162 -23.40 -5.84 -0.79
CA LYS A 162 -22.75 -6.74 -1.76
C LYS A 162 -22.78 -8.21 -1.33
N GLU A 163 -22.69 -8.48 -0.03
CA GLU A 163 -22.70 -9.85 0.51
C GLU A 163 -24.12 -10.39 0.71
N THR A 164 -25.12 -9.53 0.97
CA THR A 164 -26.45 -9.96 1.42
C THR A 164 -27.58 -9.71 0.42
N GLY A 165 -27.40 -8.77 -0.51
CA GLY A 165 -28.46 -8.31 -1.42
C GLY A 165 -29.51 -7.40 -0.78
N ILE A 166 -29.45 -7.15 0.54
CA ILE A 166 -30.45 -6.37 1.29
C ILE A 166 -30.42 -4.89 0.86
N ASN A 167 -31.47 -4.45 0.16
CA ASN A 167 -31.48 -3.17 -0.54
C ASN A 167 -31.52 -1.97 0.42
N GLU A 168 -32.03 -2.13 1.63
CA GLU A 168 -32.09 -1.11 2.68
C GLU A 168 -30.71 -0.52 2.98
N TYR A 169 -29.66 -1.35 2.98
CA TYR A 169 -28.28 -0.89 3.16
C TYR A 169 -27.81 0.00 2.02
N LYS A 170 -28.16 -0.35 0.78
CA LYS A 170 -27.86 0.47 -0.41
C LYS A 170 -28.62 1.79 -0.38
N GLN A 171 -29.91 1.76 -0.05
CA GLN A 171 -30.74 2.97 0.03
C GLN A 171 -30.27 3.92 1.14
N ALA A 172 -29.97 3.38 2.33
CA ALA A 172 -29.41 4.17 3.42
C ALA A 172 -28.09 4.81 3.03
N THR A 173 -27.22 4.07 2.34
CA THR A 173 -25.97 4.61 1.81
C THR A 173 -26.23 5.76 0.83
N ILE A 174 -27.09 5.57 -0.16
CA ILE A 174 -27.37 6.60 -1.18
C ILE A 174 -27.87 7.89 -0.53
N ARG A 175 -28.84 7.81 0.40
CA ARG A 175 -29.32 8.98 1.14
C ARG A 175 -28.20 9.72 1.86
N HIS A 176 -27.33 9.00 2.57
CA HIS A 176 -26.22 9.63 3.27
C HIS A 176 -25.20 10.25 2.32
N LEU A 177 -24.80 9.56 1.24
CA LEU A 177 -23.83 10.09 0.28
C LEU A 177 -24.38 11.32 -0.46
N ASP A 178 -25.68 11.33 -0.78
CA ASP A 178 -26.36 12.49 -1.36
C ASP A 178 -26.38 13.68 -0.39
N TRP A 179 -26.59 13.44 0.90
CA TRP A 179 -26.41 14.47 1.91
C TRP A 179 -24.94 14.95 1.95
N VAL A 180 -23.95 14.06 1.95
CA VAL A 180 -22.52 14.42 2.03
C VAL A 180 -22.09 15.31 0.87
N ILE A 181 -22.47 15.01 -0.37
CA ILE A 181 -22.11 15.84 -1.52
C ILE A 181 -22.80 17.19 -1.48
N SER A 182 -24.01 17.30 -0.89
CA SER A 182 -24.67 18.60 -0.68
C SER A 182 -23.90 19.49 0.31
N GLN A 183 -23.06 18.90 1.15
CA GLN A 183 -22.14 19.61 2.05
C GLN A 183 -20.84 20.06 1.36
N GLN A 184 -20.59 19.65 0.11
CA GLN A 184 -19.36 20.00 -0.61
C GLN A 184 -19.45 21.39 -1.24
N LYS A 185 -18.49 22.25 -0.92
CA LYS A 185 -18.34 23.59 -1.52
C LYS A 185 -17.70 23.52 -2.91
N GLY A 186 -17.80 24.63 -3.65
CA GLY A 186 -17.17 24.81 -4.97
C GLY A 186 -15.65 24.53 -5.00
N ASN A 187 -14.94 24.79 -3.90
CA ASN A 187 -13.51 24.51 -3.74
C ASN A 187 -13.20 23.07 -3.23
N GLY A 188 -14.17 22.16 -3.26
CA GLY A 188 -14.00 20.77 -2.82
C GLY A 188 -14.08 20.56 -1.30
N TRP A 189 -14.19 21.62 -0.50
CA TRP A 189 -14.28 21.52 0.95
C TRP A 189 -15.60 20.89 1.41
N PHE A 190 -15.55 19.96 2.36
CA PHE A 190 -16.76 19.39 2.98
C PHE A 190 -17.04 20.05 4.33
N LYS A 191 -18.27 20.55 4.51
CA LYS A 191 -18.76 20.89 5.86
C LYS A 191 -18.91 19.61 6.71
N ASN A 192 -19.00 19.76 8.02
CA ASN A 192 -19.24 18.66 8.98
C ASN A 192 -18.22 17.50 8.88
N ALA A 193 -16.99 17.80 8.43
CA ALA A 193 -15.91 16.82 8.34
C ALA A 193 -15.05 16.76 9.60
N SER A 194 -15.37 17.53 10.65
CA SER A 194 -14.57 17.64 11.89
C SER A 194 -15.22 16.83 13.02
N PHE A 195 -14.42 16.41 14.01
CA PHE A 195 -14.94 15.86 15.26
C PHE A 195 -15.66 16.93 16.09
N LEU A 196 -15.19 18.18 16.03
CA LEU A 196 -15.73 19.32 16.76
C LEU A 196 -16.34 20.33 15.79
N ASN A 197 -17.34 21.08 16.23
CA ASN A 197 -17.91 22.19 15.45
C ASN A 197 -17.02 23.45 15.51
N ASP A 198 -15.72 23.26 15.26
CA ASP A 198 -14.67 24.30 15.34
C ASP A 198 -14.16 24.74 13.96
N GLY A 199 -14.71 24.15 12.89
CA GLY A 199 -14.31 24.43 11.51
C GLY A 199 -12.90 23.95 11.16
N LYS A 200 -12.27 23.09 11.97
CA LYS A 200 -10.88 22.62 11.79
C LYS A 200 -10.82 21.09 11.76
N PRO A 201 -11.35 20.43 10.71
CA PRO A 201 -11.22 18.99 10.59
C PRO A 201 -9.75 18.58 10.52
N VAL A 202 -9.46 17.47 11.19
CA VAL A 202 -8.15 16.82 11.09
C VAL A 202 -8.06 16.12 9.73
N LEU A 203 -6.86 16.05 9.15
CA LEU A 203 -6.58 15.34 7.90
C LEU A 203 -7.18 13.93 7.90
N HIS A 204 -7.13 13.24 9.03
CA HIS A 204 -7.70 11.92 9.23
C HIS A 204 -9.19 11.83 8.84
N THR A 205 -10.03 12.79 9.27
CA THR A 205 -11.46 12.79 8.97
C THR A 205 -11.76 13.28 7.56
N ILE A 206 -10.99 14.25 7.04
CA ILE A 206 -11.07 14.67 5.63
C ILE A 206 -10.84 13.47 4.71
N VAL A 207 -9.80 12.68 4.99
CA VAL A 207 -9.44 11.52 4.17
C VAL A 207 -10.47 10.39 4.32
N TYR A 208 -11.14 10.25 5.46
CA TYR A 208 -12.31 9.37 5.56
C TYR A 208 -13.43 9.76 4.61
N VAL A 209 -13.75 11.06 4.49
CA VAL A 209 -14.75 11.53 3.51
C VAL A 209 -14.35 11.11 2.11
N ILE A 210 -13.13 11.46 1.69
CA ILE A 210 -12.59 11.17 0.36
C ILE A 210 -12.63 9.68 0.07
N ARG A 211 -12.08 8.85 0.96
CA ARG A 211 -12.00 7.41 0.76
C ARG A 211 -13.38 6.75 0.78
N GLY A 212 -14.26 7.15 1.70
CA GLY A 212 -15.61 6.60 1.76
C GLY A 212 -16.41 6.90 0.48
N LEU A 213 -16.31 8.12 -0.08
CA LEU A 213 -16.89 8.45 -1.38
C LEU A 213 -16.27 7.66 -2.52
N LEU A 214 -14.94 7.53 -2.56
CA LEU A 214 -14.23 6.77 -3.60
C LEU A 214 -14.66 5.31 -3.63
N GLU A 215 -14.57 4.60 -2.50
CA GLU A 215 -14.88 3.17 -2.46
C GLU A 215 -16.38 2.92 -2.70
N SER A 216 -17.25 3.80 -2.18
CA SER A 216 -18.68 3.73 -2.47
C SER A 216 -18.98 3.99 -3.95
N SER A 217 -18.25 4.92 -4.59
CA SER A 217 -18.41 5.22 -6.03
C SER A 217 -18.06 4.02 -6.90
N ILE A 218 -17.05 3.25 -6.51
CA ILE A 218 -16.61 2.04 -7.22
C ILE A 218 -17.68 0.95 -7.08
N ILE A 219 -18.21 0.73 -5.87
CA ILE A 219 -19.27 -0.28 -5.64
C ILE A 219 -20.57 0.08 -6.37
N LEU A 220 -20.93 1.37 -6.37
CA LEU A 220 -22.15 1.86 -7.01
C LEU A 220 -21.98 2.17 -8.51
N ASN A 221 -20.77 2.06 -9.05
CA ASN A 221 -20.41 2.53 -10.39
C ASN A 221 -20.89 3.97 -10.69
N SER A 222 -20.64 4.89 -9.75
CA SER A 222 -21.21 6.24 -9.77
C SER A 222 -20.15 7.33 -10.00
N LYS A 223 -20.15 7.90 -11.21
CA LYS A 223 -19.30 9.06 -11.55
C LYS A 223 -19.55 10.27 -10.64
N LYS A 224 -20.79 10.44 -10.16
CA LYS A 224 -21.19 11.52 -9.24
C LYS A 224 -20.36 11.52 -7.96
N TYR A 225 -20.28 10.38 -7.28
CA TYR A 225 -19.52 10.24 -6.04
C TYR A 225 -18.01 10.21 -6.28
N PHE A 226 -17.58 9.60 -7.40
CA PHE A 226 -16.18 9.59 -7.80
C PHE A 226 -15.63 11.01 -8.00
N ASN A 227 -16.35 11.84 -8.78
CA ASN A 227 -15.96 13.22 -9.04
C ASN A 227 -15.93 14.07 -7.76
N SER A 228 -16.88 13.86 -6.84
CA SER A 228 -16.90 14.53 -5.54
C SER A 228 -15.68 14.16 -4.68
N SER A 229 -15.31 12.86 -4.65
CA SER A 229 -14.08 12.39 -3.99
C SER A 229 -12.83 12.99 -4.62
N LYS A 230 -12.71 12.90 -5.96
CA LYS A 230 -11.56 13.40 -6.73
C LYS A 230 -11.34 14.88 -6.50
N LYS A 231 -12.41 15.68 -6.41
CA LYS A 231 -12.33 17.13 -6.19
C LYS A 231 -11.60 17.49 -4.90
N ALA A 232 -11.89 16.82 -3.78
CA ALA A 232 -11.18 17.07 -2.52
C ALA A 232 -9.79 16.44 -2.49
N MET A 233 -9.61 15.27 -3.13
CA MET A 233 -8.31 14.63 -3.26
C MET A 233 -7.31 15.51 -4.01
N ILE A 234 -7.69 16.08 -5.16
CA ILE A 234 -6.79 16.94 -5.96
C ILE A 234 -6.30 18.14 -5.15
N VAL A 235 -7.16 18.79 -4.36
CA VAL A 235 -6.73 19.93 -3.55
C VAL A 235 -5.67 19.53 -2.52
N LEU A 236 -5.82 18.36 -1.88
CA LEU A 236 -4.77 17.84 -1.00
C LEU A 236 -3.50 17.48 -1.77
N LEU A 237 -3.61 16.96 -3.00
CA LEU A 237 -2.45 16.67 -3.84
C LEU A 237 -1.68 17.94 -4.20
N GLU A 238 -2.37 19.00 -4.62
CA GLU A 238 -1.78 20.31 -4.91
C GLU A 238 -1.10 20.91 -3.66
N ARG A 239 -1.70 20.75 -2.47
CA ARG A 239 -1.07 21.14 -1.21
C ARG A 239 0.19 20.32 -0.93
N LEU A 240 0.14 19.00 -1.15
CA LEU A 240 1.29 18.12 -0.97
C LEU A 240 2.43 18.50 -1.93
N GLU A 241 2.11 18.81 -3.19
CA GLU A 241 3.07 19.28 -4.20
C GLU A 241 3.72 20.60 -3.80
N LYS A 242 2.91 21.55 -3.32
CA LYS A 242 3.38 22.87 -2.90
C LYS A 242 4.19 22.84 -1.61
N ASP A 243 3.71 22.15 -0.59
CA ASP A 243 4.27 22.20 0.76
C ASP A 243 5.29 21.08 1.03
N GLY A 244 5.36 20.07 0.16
CA GLY A 244 6.17 18.86 0.30
C GLY A 244 5.67 17.88 1.36
N ILE A 245 4.62 18.21 2.13
CA ILE A 245 3.99 17.34 3.11
C ILE A 245 2.58 17.85 3.46
N LEU A 246 1.71 16.96 3.96
CA LEU A 246 0.40 17.36 4.49
C LEU A 246 0.45 17.64 6.00
N TYR A 247 -0.41 18.56 6.44
CA TYR A 247 -0.53 19.01 7.83
C TYR A 247 -1.71 18.35 8.55
N SER A 248 -1.75 18.48 9.88
CA SER A 248 -2.79 17.84 10.70
C SER A 248 -4.17 18.44 10.50
N TYR A 249 -4.31 19.75 10.31
CA TYR A 249 -5.60 20.44 10.35
C TYR A 249 -5.68 21.48 9.25
N TYR A 250 -6.86 21.61 8.65
CA TYR A 250 -7.14 22.57 7.59
C TYR A 250 -8.40 23.38 7.92
N ASN A 251 -8.50 24.61 7.41
CA ASN A 251 -9.72 25.41 7.44
C ASN A 251 -10.48 25.31 6.10
N SER A 252 -11.65 25.94 5.99
CA SER A 252 -12.49 25.85 4.77
C SER A 252 -11.90 26.43 3.49
N LEU A 253 -10.75 27.09 3.58
CA LEU A 253 -9.97 27.60 2.46
C LEU A 253 -8.77 26.68 2.13
N TRP A 254 -8.73 25.47 2.68
CA TRP A 254 -7.62 24.51 2.56
C TRP A 254 -6.27 25.08 3.05
N GLN A 255 -6.31 26.04 3.97
CA GLN A 255 -5.11 26.54 4.61
C GLN A 255 -4.81 25.71 5.87
N PRO A 256 -3.56 25.27 6.07
CA PRO A 256 -3.20 24.54 7.27
C PRO A 256 -3.29 25.45 8.49
N THR A 257 -3.98 25.00 9.53
CA THR A 257 -4.12 25.76 10.79
C THR A 257 -3.05 25.41 11.81
N SER A 258 -2.20 24.42 11.51
CA SER A 258 -1.02 24.06 12.30
C SER A 258 0.08 23.47 11.42
N LYS A 259 1.34 23.56 11.85
CA LYS A 259 2.48 22.92 11.18
C LYS A 259 2.71 21.47 11.60
N GLN A 260 1.86 20.93 12.48
CA GLN A 260 1.94 19.54 12.93
C GLN A 260 1.44 18.59 11.84
N LYS A 261 1.80 17.31 11.93
CA LYS A 261 1.42 16.28 10.95
C LYS A 261 0.62 15.18 11.63
N CYS A 262 -0.52 14.81 11.06
CA CYS A 262 -1.32 13.67 11.48
C CYS A 262 -0.82 12.44 10.71
N LEU A 263 -0.02 11.59 11.34
CA LEU A 263 0.60 10.45 10.65
C LEU A 263 -0.44 9.43 10.16
N PRO A 264 -1.51 9.12 10.92
CA PRO A 264 -2.59 8.28 10.41
C PRO A 264 -3.30 8.87 9.19
N GLY A 265 -3.55 10.20 9.20
CA GLY A 265 -4.13 10.91 8.06
C GLY A 265 -3.24 10.84 6.81
N ILE A 266 -1.92 10.98 6.98
CA ILE A 266 -0.96 10.83 5.88
C ILE A 266 -0.97 9.40 5.33
N ALA A 267 -0.98 8.39 6.21
CA ALA A 267 -1.04 6.98 5.78
C ALA A 267 -2.32 6.67 5.02
N GLN A 268 -3.46 7.19 5.47
CA GLN A 268 -4.72 7.05 4.74
C GLN A 268 -4.70 7.77 3.39
N TYR A 269 -4.10 8.96 3.32
CA TYR A 269 -4.05 9.71 2.08
C TYR A 269 -3.14 9.04 1.05
N SER A 270 -2.03 8.43 1.51
CA SER A 270 -1.20 7.55 0.67
C SER A 270 -2.05 6.43 0.05
N ILE A 271 -2.88 5.74 0.84
CA ILE A 271 -3.79 4.71 0.33
C ILE A 271 -4.76 5.31 -0.70
N VAL A 272 -5.33 6.48 -0.45
CA VAL A 272 -6.23 7.16 -1.41
C VAL A 272 -5.51 7.41 -2.73
N LEU A 273 -4.27 7.88 -2.72
CA LEU A 273 -3.48 8.09 -3.94
C LEU A 273 -3.22 6.78 -4.70
N PHE A 274 -2.91 5.68 -4.01
CA PHE A 274 -2.83 4.36 -4.66
C PHE A 274 -4.15 3.93 -5.29
N ARG A 275 -5.28 4.15 -4.60
CA ARG A 275 -6.61 3.84 -5.16
C ARG A 275 -6.93 4.69 -6.39
N PHE A 276 -6.54 5.96 -6.42
CA PHE A 276 -6.69 6.80 -7.62
C PHE A 276 -5.75 6.35 -8.74
N TYR A 277 -4.54 5.90 -8.42
CA TYR A 277 -3.64 5.29 -9.41
C TYR A 277 -4.27 4.03 -10.04
N GLU A 278 -4.90 3.16 -9.26
CA GLU A 278 -5.64 1.99 -9.77
C GLU A 278 -6.79 2.35 -10.72
N MET A 279 -7.38 3.54 -10.56
CA MET A 279 -8.54 3.97 -11.35
C MET A 279 -8.17 4.77 -12.60
N GLU A 280 -7.08 5.52 -12.56
CA GLU A 280 -6.74 6.51 -13.60
C GLU A 280 -5.33 6.35 -14.17
N GLU A 281 -4.49 5.48 -13.60
CA GLU A 281 -3.13 5.16 -14.02
C GLU A 281 -2.19 6.38 -14.14
N GLU A 282 -2.55 7.52 -13.55
CA GLU A 282 -1.71 8.71 -13.55
C GLU A 282 -0.52 8.56 -12.59
N TYR A 283 0.70 8.53 -13.13
CA TYR A 283 1.94 8.32 -12.37
C TYR A 283 2.15 9.31 -11.21
N LYS A 284 1.62 10.53 -11.29
CA LYS A 284 1.71 11.51 -10.18
C LYS A 284 1.11 10.97 -8.88
N TYR A 285 0.04 10.19 -8.95
CA TYR A 285 -0.60 9.59 -7.79
C TYR A 285 0.31 8.54 -7.15
N LEU A 286 0.83 7.61 -7.96
CA LEU A 286 1.78 6.59 -7.51
C LEU A 286 3.02 7.24 -6.86
N LYS A 287 3.63 8.21 -7.54
CA LYS A 287 4.82 8.93 -7.08
C LYS A 287 4.61 9.58 -5.71
N TRP A 288 3.50 10.28 -5.51
CA TRP A 288 3.21 10.95 -4.24
C TRP A 288 2.80 9.98 -3.13
N ALA A 289 2.07 8.90 -3.44
CA ALA A 289 1.76 7.85 -2.48
C ALA A 289 3.05 7.23 -1.90
N MET A 290 3.95 6.85 -2.81
CA MET A 290 5.28 6.33 -2.49
C MET A 290 6.15 7.30 -1.67
N TYR A 291 6.09 8.59 -2.00
CA TYR A 291 6.77 9.64 -1.23
C TYR A 291 6.24 9.71 0.21
N LEU A 292 4.92 9.67 0.41
CA LEU A 292 4.32 9.70 1.74
C LEU A 292 4.67 8.46 2.56
N ASN A 293 4.69 7.28 1.94
CA ASN A 293 5.16 6.06 2.62
C ASN A 293 6.62 6.18 3.05
N THR A 294 7.49 6.72 2.20
CA THR A 294 8.88 7.02 2.53
C THR A 294 8.99 7.96 3.74
N TYR A 295 8.12 8.98 3.80
CA TYR A 295 8.04 9.86 4.96
C TYR A 295 7.64 9.09 6.23
N LEU A 296 6.61 8.24 6.16
CA LEU A 296 6.11 7.46 7.29
C LEU A 296 7.13 6.42 7.79
N LYS A 297 7.84 5.75 6.90
CA LYS A 297 8.95 4.83 7.21
C LYS A 297 10.02 5.50 8.08
N LYS A 298 10.31 6.80 7.85
CA LYS A 298 11.24 7.58 8.67
C LYS A 298 10.68 7.97 10.04
N LYS A 299 9.37 7.84 10.26
CA LYS A 299 8.68 8.18 11.52
C LYS A 299 8.37 6.97 12.40
N MET A 300 8.39 5.76 11.84
CA MET A 300 8.24 4.54 12.62
C MET A 300 9.41 4.40 13.61
N LEU A 301 9.09 4.20 14.87
CA LEU A 301 10.09 3.91 15.89
C LEU A 301 10.53 2.45 15.83
N ASN A 302 11.81 2.22 16.10
CA ASN A 302 12.38 0.90 16.25
C ASN A 302 13.36 0.86 17.43
N LEU A 303 12.83 1.19 18.61
CA LEU A 303 13.61 1.25 19.85
C LEU A 303 13.61 -0.13 20.57
N PRO A 304 14.56 -0.38 21.48
CA PRO A 304 14.65 -1.65 22.22
C PRO A 304 13.37 -1.96 23.03
N LEU A 305 12.73 -0.92 23.59
CA LEU A 305 11.51 -1.03 24.37
C LEU A 305 10.35 -1.55 23.50
N LYS A 306 9.80 -2.73 23.85
CA LYS A 306 8.76 -3.44 23.07
C LYS A 306 7.60 -2.53 22.62
N PRO A 307 6.93 -1.75 23.49
CA PRO A 307 5.88 -0.82 23.07
C PRO A 307 6.27 0.27 22.05
N LEU A 308 7.57 0.55 21.88
CA LEU A 308 8.08 1.53 20.94
C LEU A 308 8.75 0.90 19.71
N ARG A 309 8.75 -0.43 19.60
CA ARG A 309 9.27 -1.15 18.44
C ARG A 309 8.16 -1.37 17.43
N GLY A 310 8.22 -0.72 16.26
CA GLY A 310 7.14 -0.72 15.27
C GLY A 310 6.02 0.28 15.55
N CYS A 311 6.15 1.10 16.61
CA CYS A 311 5.19 2.16 16.88
C CYS A 311 5.26 3.26 15.81
N LEU A 312 4.09 3.77 15.42
CA LEU A 312 3.93 5.04 14.74
C LEU A 312 3.09 5.97 15.63
N PHE A 313 3.64 7.12 16.02
CA PHE A 313 2.90 8.11 16.81
C PHE A 313 1.71 8.68 16.03
N GLY A 314 0.70 9.18 16.75
CA GLY A 314 -0.44 9.88 16.14
C GLY A 314 0.00 11.13 15.37
N SER A 315 1.02 11.83 15.86
CA SER A 315 1.52 13.06 15.25
C SER A 315 3.03 13.14 15.09
N SER A 316 3.48 13.99 14.17
CA SER A 316 4.85 14.49 14.10
C SER A 316 4.86 16.02 14.27
N PRO A 317 5.53 16.57 15.31
CA PRO A 317 6.27 15.86 16.35
C PRO A 317 5.36 15.02 17.28
N PRO A 318 5.91 14.10 18.10
CA PRO A 318 5.12 13.21 18.96
C PRO A 318 4.18 13.92 19.95
N TRP A 319 4.51 15.14 20.37
CA TRP A 319 3.67 15.97 21.26
C TRP A 319 2.63 16.83 20.52
N GLY A 320 2.35 16.54 19.24
CA GLY A 320 1.33 17.23 18.48
C GLY A 320 -0.08 17.01 19.04
N SER A 321 -0.98 17.91 18.66
CA SER A 321 -2.36 17.96 19.18
C SER A 321 -3.21 16.73 18.84
N TYR A 322 -2.90 16.04 17.73
CA TYR A 322 -3.56 14.80 17.40
C TYR A 322 -2.88 13.62 18.13
N LEU A 323 -3.51 13.20 19.23
CA LEU A 323 -3.10 12.07 20.08
C LEU A 323 -1.66 12.23 20.63
N PRO A 324 -1.42 13.27 21.44
CA PRO A 324 -0.09 13.60 21.93
C PRO A 324 0.54 12.43 22.69
N LEU A 325 1.78 12.10 22.31
CA LEU A 325 2.63 11.08 22.93
C LEU A 325 1.99 9.68 22.92
N MET A 326 1.13 9.41 21.94
CA MET A 326 0.43 8.14 21.80
C MET A 326 0.73 7.48 20.45
N CYS A 327 0.97 6.17 20.48
CA CYS A 327 1.02 5.27 19.34
C CYS A 327 -0.38 4.64 19.15
N PRO A 328 -1.29 5.22 18.35
CA PRO A 328 -2.60 4.63 18.08
C PRO A 328 -2.49 3.39 17.20
N ASN A 329 -3.28 2.36 17.50
CA ASN A 329 -3.29 1.14 16.69
C ASN A 329 -3.72 1.39 15.23
N TRP A 330 -4.62 2.35 14.98
CA TRP A 330 -5.09 2.68 13.64
C TRP A 330 -4.02 3.35 12.80
N GLY A 331 -3.11 4.12 13.41
CA GLY A 331 -1.96 4.68 12.73
C GLY A 331 -1.05 3.58 12.17
N VAL A 332 -0.74 2.58 13.00
CA VAL A 332 0.08 1.42 12.63
C VAL A 332 -0.63 0.58 11.57
N LYS A 333 -1.93 0.36 11.72
CA LYS A 333 -2.78 -0.34 10.72
C LYS A 333 -2.75 0.35 9.37
N PHE A 334 -3.06 1.65 9.30
CA PHE A 334 -3.09 2.37 8.02
C PHE A 334 -1.70 2.46 7.39
N PHE A 335 -0.65 2.49 8.22
CA PHE A 335 0.72 2.40 7.72
C PHE A 335 1.01 1.06 7.06
N ILE A 336 0.67 -0.07 7.70
CA ILE A 336 0.79 -1.41 7.07
C ILE A 336 0.00 -1.46 5.76
N ASP A 337 -1.23 -0.98 5.75
CA ASP A 337 -2.07 -0.97 4.54
C ASP A 337 -1.40 -0.19 3.40
N ALA A 338 -0.86 0.99 3.70
CA ALA A 338 -0.15 1.81 2.72
C ALA A 338 1.12 1.13 2.19
N LEU A 339 1.84 0.39 3.04
CA LEU A 339 3.02 -0.38 2.62
C LEU A 339 2.66 -1.58 1.74
N LEU A 340 1.53 -2.25 2.00
CA LEU A 340 1.04 -3.33 1.13
C LEU A 340 0.65 -2.82 -0.27
N TYR A 341 0.12 -1.59 -0.36
CA TYR A 341 -0.07 -0.93 -1.66
C TYR A 341 1.27 -0.59 -2.33
N GLU A 342 2.24 -0.11 -1.57
CA GLU A 342 3.59 0.13 -2.11
C GLU A 342 4.21 -1.14 -2.66
N GLU A 343 4.17 -2.28 -1.96
CA GLU A 343 4.68 -3.54 -2.51
C GLU A 343 3.99 -3.96 -3.80
N ARG A 344 2.68 -3.69 -3.92
CA ARG A 344 1.91 -4.00 -5.12
C ARG A 344 2.35 -3.18 -6.33
N TYR A 345 2.75 -1.92 -6.12
CA TYR A 345 3.01 -0.94 -7.17
C TYR A 345 4.47 -0.49 -7.27
N ILE A 346 5.38 -1.15 -6.55
CA ILE A 346 6.80 -0.80 -6.56
C ILE A 346 7.44 -1.03 -7.93
N GLU A 347 6.99 -2.06 -8.63
CA GLU A 347 7.44 -2.42 -9.97
C GLU A 347 6.98 -1.39 -11.01
N ASP A 348 5.77 -0.87 -10.91
CA ASP A 348 5.28 0.24 -11.74
C ASP A 348 6.12 1.50 -11.52
N PHE A 349 6.49 1.79 -10.26
CA PHE A 349 7.39 2.90 -9.95
C PHE A 349 8.77 2.71 -10.60
N ILE A 350 9.33 1.49 -10.53
CA ILE A 350 10.61 1.15 -11.16
C ILE A 350 10.52 1.28 -12.69
N SER A 351 9.46 0.75 -13.31
CA SER A 351 9.19 0.85 -14.74
C SER A 351 9.14 2.30 -15.21
N GLN A 352 8.39 3.15 -14.50
CA GLN A 352 8.32 4.58 -14.81
C GLN A 352 9.68 5.27 -14.66
N ARG A 353 10.48 4.87 -13.65
CA ARG A 353 11.83 5.41 -13.51
C ARG A 353 12.71 5.08 -14.71
N PHE A 354 12.65 3.85 -15.22
CA PHE A 354 13.35 3.45 -16.45
C PHE A 354 12.84 4.22 -17.68
N ASN A 355 11.52 4.47 -17.79
CA ASN A 355 10.96 5.30 -18.86
C ASN A 355 11.52 6.74 -18.84
N GLU A 356 11.65 7.34 -17.66
CA GLU A 356 12.19 8.69 -17.47
C GLU A 356 13.67 8.80 -17.82
N VAL A 357 14.48 7.80 -17.44
CA VAL A 357 15.94 7.83 -17.63
C VAL A 357 16.41 7.15 -18.92
N SER A 358 15.49 6.63 -19.75
CA SER A 358 15.83 5.83 -20.92
C SER A 358 16.82 6.52 -21.88
N THR A 359 16.76 7.84 -21.99
CA THR A 359 17.65 8.64 -22.86
C THR A 359 19.07 8.80 -22.29
N LYS A 360 19.27 8.48 -21.01
CA LYS A 360 20.56 8.52 -20.32
C LYS A 360 21.21 7.14 -20.23
N LEU A 361 20.47 6.08 -20.57
CA LEU A 361 21.02 4.74 -20.61
C LEU A 361 21.87 4.57 -21.88
N PRO A 362 23.02 3.89 -21.82
CA PRO A 362 23.83 3.66 -23.01
C PRO A 362 23.00 2.98 -24.10
N SER A 363 22.95 3.61 -25.29
CA SER A 363 22.30 3.03 -26.46
C SER A 363 23.06 1.81 -26.90
N ASP A 364 24.35 1.93 -27.16
CA ASP A 364 25.14 0.89 -27.79
C ASP A 364 26.00 0.14 -26.77
N LEU A 365 26.43 -1.06 -27.16
CA LEU A 365 27.35 -1.86 -26.38
C LEU A 365 28.73 -1.75 -27.03
N ASP A 366 29.76 -1.58 -26.21
CA ASP A 366 31.13 -1.69 -26.68
C ASP A 366 31.37 -3.15 -27.14
N PRO A 367 31.89 -3.41 -28.36
CA PRO A 367 32.25 -4.76 -28.79
C PRO A 367 33.20 -5.51 -27.84
N HIS A 368 33.98 -4.78 -27.04
CA HIS A 368 34.89 -5.29 -26.02
C HIS A 368 34.32 -5.18 -24.59
N ASP A 369 33.00 -5.04 -24.44
CA ASP A 369 32.35 -5.02 -23.13
C ASP A 369 32.68 -6.29 -22.35
N PHE A 370 33.28 -6.11 -21.16
CA PHE A 370 33.77 -7.21 -20.34
C PHE A 370 32.66 -8.21 -19.95
N ARG A 371 31.39 -7.78 -19.91
CA ARG A 371 30.24 -8.63 -19.57
C ARG A 371 29.90 -9.54 -20.74
N LEU A 372 29.92 -9.01 -21.96
CA LEU A 372 29.74 -9.78 -23.19
C LEU A 372 30.87 -10.81 -23.35
N GLU A 373 32.12 -10.38 -23.15
CA GLU A 373 33.29 -11.28 -23.21
C GLU A 373 33.25 -12.37 -22.13
N ALA A 374 32.79 -12.03 -20.92
CA ALA A 374 32.58 -13.04 -19.87
C ALA A 374 31.54 -14.09 -20.29
N ILE A 375 30.43 -13.68 -20.91
CA ILE A 375 29.40 -14.62 -21.39
C ILE A 375 29.96 -15.53 -22.48
N LYS A 376 30.61 -14.97 -23.51
CA LYS A 376 31.21 -15.73 -24.62
C LYS A 376 32.18 -16.80 -24.13
N ARG A 377 32.97 -16.51 -23.08
CA ARG A 377 33.97 -17.43 -22.54
C ARG A 377 33.39 -18.61 -21.75
N HIS A 378 32.19 -18.45 -21.19
CA HIS A 378 31.65 -19.43 -20.23
C HIS A 378 30.40 -20.15 -20.73
N VAL A 379 29.72 -19.64 -21.75
CA VAL A 379 28.44 -20.19 -22.22
C VAL A 379 28.42 -20.25 -23.75
N ASP A 380 28.22 -21.45 -24.28
CA ASP A 380 27.89 -21.64 -25.69
C ASP A 380 26.40 -21.35 -25.92
N ILE A 381 26.13 -20.29 -26.68
CA ILE A 381 24.77 -19.80 -26.98
C ILE A 381 24.36 -20.08 -28.42
N LYS A 382 25.23 -20.65 -29.26
CA LYS A 382 24.95 -20.87 -30.68
C LYS A 382 23.84 -21.92 -30.84
N GLY A 383 22.78 -21.56 -31.57
CA GLY A 383 21.60 -22.41 -31.78
C GLY A 383 20.80 -22.67 -30.50
N LYS A 384 21.05 -21.93 -29.41
CA LYS A 384 20.33 -22.07 -28.14
C LYS A 384 19.19 -21.07 -28.05
N ARG A 385 18.12 -21.45 -27.36
CA ARG A 385 17.08 -20.50 -26.97
C ARG A 385 17.51 -19.74 -25.72
N LEU A 386 17.69 -18.43 -25.87
CA LEU A 386 18.24 -17.55 -24.85
C LEU A 386 17.20 -16.51 -24.42
N LEU A 387 17.00 -16.37 -23.11
CA LEU A 387 16.26 -15.27 -22.50
C LEU A 387 17.23 -14.26 -21.89
N ASP A 388 17.16 -13.00 -22.33
CA ASP A 388 17.73 -11.87 -21.59
C ASP A 388 16.64 -11.28 -20.66
N ALA A 389 16.78 -11.59 -19.37
CA ALA A 389 15.85 -11.25 -18.31
C ALA A 389 16.18 -9.86 -17.74
N GLY A 390 15.43 -8.86 -18.22
CA GLY A 390 15.68 -7.42 -18.07
C GLY A 390 16.50 -6.87 -19.23
N CYS A 391 16.06 -7.13 -20.47
CA CYS A 391 16.83 -6.88 -21.69
C CYS A 391 17.07 -5.39 -22.00
N GLY A 392 16.42 -4.48 -21.30
CA GLY A 392 16.48 -3.05 -21.56
C GLY A 392 16.18 -2.72 -23.02
N SER A 393 17.00 -1.87 -23.64
CA SER A 393 16.90 -1.50 -25.05
C SER A 393 17.41 -2.58 -26.02
N GLY A 394 17.68 -3.80 -25.56
CA GLY A 394 18.14 -4.92 -26.39
C GLY A 394 19.61 -4.83 -26.83
N ARG A 395 20.45 -4.04 -26.13
CA ARG A 395 21.87 -3.85 -26.50
C ARG A 395 22.68 -5.14 -26.51
N PHE A 396 22.43 -6.06 -25.58
CA PHE A 396 23.12 -7.36 -25.53
C PHE A 396 22.48 -8.37 -26.47
N ILE A 397 21.16 -8.33 -26.61
CA ILE A 397 20.40 -9.21 -27.51
C ILE A 397 20.91 -9.14 -28.96
N LEU A 398 21.28 -7.96 -29.45
CA LEU A 398 21.85 -7.81 -30.79
C LEU A 398 23.08 -8.72 -30.99
N TYR A 399 24.02 -8.72 -30.04
CA TYR A 399 25.21 -9.56 -30.11
C TYR A 399 24.91 -11.04 -29.88
N PHE A 400 23.98 -11.38 -28.97
CA PHE A 400 23.57 -12.78 -28.79
C PHE A 400 22.95 -13.36 -30.06
N LYS A 401 22.20 -12.54 -30.81
CA LYS A 401 21.65 -12.90 -32.11
C LYS A 401 22.75 -13.12 -33.16
N GLU A 402 23.74 -12.22 -33.25
CA GLU A 402 24.90 -12.36 -34.15
C GLU A 402 25.73 -13.62 -33.85
N LEU A 403 25.81 -14.01 -32.58
CA LEU A 403 26.44 -15.26 -32.13
C LEU A 403 25.58 -16.52 -32.40
N GLY A 404 24.40 -16.35 -33.00
CA GLY A 404 23.54 -17.43 -33.48
C GLY A 404 22.51 -17.95 -32.47
N ALA A 405 22.19 -17.19 -31.42
CA ALA A 405 21.14 -17.57 -30.47
C ALA A 405 19.71 -17.26 -31.02
N GLU A 406 18.73 -18.07 -30.60
CA GLU A 406 17.30 -17.74 -30.69
C GLU A 406 16.96 -16.83 -29.51
N VAL A 407 16.87 -15.52 -29.75
CA VAL A 407 16.82 -14.51 -28.69
C VAL A 407 15.41 -14.12 -28.27
N HIS A 408 15.21 -14.13 -26.97
CA HIS A 408 14.03 -13.60 -26.28
C HIS A 408 14.47 -12.53 -25.27
N GLY A 409 13.69 -11.46 -25.16
CA GLY A 409 13.91 -10.40 -24.19
C GLY A 409 12.65 -10.14 -23.36
N ILE A 410 12.81 -9.94 -22.07
CA ILE A 410 11.75 -9.44 -21.18
C ILE A 410 12.25 -8.21 -20.43
N ASP A 411 11.42 -7.18 -20.31
CA ASP A 411 11.70 -5.99 -19.53
C ASP A 411 10.39 -5.36 -19.03
N ILE A 412 10.46 -4.71 -17.87
CA ILE A 412 9.29 -4.10 -17.23
C ILE A 412 8.94 -2.73 -17.81
N SER A 413 9.86 -2.10 -18.54
CA SER A 413 9.68 -0.80 -19.15
C SER A 413 9.08 -0.92 -20.57
N PRO A 414 7.86 -0.40 -20.80
CA PRO A 414 7.27 -0.39 -22.15
C PRO A 414 8.10 0.40 -23.15
N LYS A 415 8.78 1.47 -22.69
CA LYS A 415 9.67 2.28 -23.54
C LYS A 415 10.92 1.50 -23.96
N LEU A 416 11.54 0.76 -23.04
CA LEU A 416 12.71 -0.05 -23.35
C LEU A 416 12.37 -1.22 -24.28
N ILE A 417 11.23 -1.89 -24.07
CA ILE A 417 10.73 -2.92 -25.00
C ILE A 417 10.50 -2.36 -26.40
N SER A 418 9.95 -1.16 -26.53
CA SER A 418 9.78 -0.51 -27.84
C SER A 418 11.13 -0.30 -28.54
N LEU A 419 12.14 0.20 -27.82
CA LEU A 419 13.49 0.37 -28.36
C LEU A 419 14.16 -0.97 -28.72
N ALA A 420 13.96 -2.01 -27.92
CA ALA A 420 14.53 -3.33 -28.16
C ALA A 420 13.95 -3.97 -29.44
N LYS A 421 12.64 -3.84 -29.65
CA LYS A 421 11.96 -4.27 -30.90
C LYS A 421 12.46 -3.52 -32.13
N GLN A 422 12.75 -2.22 -32.00
CA GLN A 422 13.32 -1.43 -33.10
C GLN A 422 14.75 -1.88 -33.43
N ARG A 423 15.52 -2.27 -32.42
CA ARG A 423 16.92 -2.68 -32.55
C ARG A 423 17.09 -4.06 -33.17
N VAL A 424 16.27 -5.03 -32.75
CA VAL A 424 16.40 -6.42 -33.18
C VAL A 424 15.07 -6.89 -33.75
N LYS A 425 14.90 -6.78 -35.07
CA LYS A 425 13.62 -7.08 -35.74
C LYS A 425 13.21 -8.55 -35.59
N ASP A 426 14.19 -9.46 -35.60
CA ASP A 426 13.97 -10.92 -35.57
C ASP A 426 14.14 -11.53 -34.17
N GLY A 427 13.86 -10.74 -33.13
CA GLY A 427 13.86 -11.17 -31.72
C GLY A 427 12.45 -11.17 -31.13
N THR A 428 12.20 -11.98 -30.11
CA THR A 428 10.92 -12.01 -29.39
C THR A 428 11.00 -11.16 -28.13
N PHE A 429 10.16 -10.12 -28.01
CA PHE A 429 10.20 -9.19 -26.89
C PHE A 429 8.88 -9.11 -26.13
N THR A 430 8.96 -9.31 -24.82
CA THR A 430 7.84 -9.38 -23.91
C THR A 430 7.90 -8.24 -22.89
N LEU A 431 6.81 -7.46 -22.79
CA LEU A 431 6.63 -6.55 -21.66
C LEU A 431 6.19 -7.38 -20.44
N GLY A 432 6.96 -7.35 -19.36
CA GLY A 432 6.62 -8.10 -18.14
C GLY A 432 7.68 -8.02 -17.06
N SER A 433 7.32 -8.52 -15.87
CA SER A 433 8.26 -8.61 -14.76
C SER A 433 9.06 -9.92 -14.79
N VAL A 434 10.31 -9.85 -14.36
CA VAL A 434 11.16 -11.02 -14.14
C VAL A 434 10.72 -11.84 -12.93
N THR A 435 9.81 -11.34 -12.10
CA THR A 435 9.20 -12.08 -10.98
C THR A 435 7.95 -12.87 -11.40
N ALA A 436 7.52 -12.75 -12.66
CA ALA A 436 6.43 -13.51 -13.27
C ALA A 436 6.63 -13.62 -14.80
N ILE A 437 7.55 -14.47 -15.22
CA ILE A 437 7.98 -14.61 -16.62
C ILE A 437 6.91 -15.41 -17.38
N PRO A 438 6.27 -14.84 -18.43
CA PRO A 438 5.14 -15.47 -19.12
C PRO A 438 5.59 -16.50 -20.18
N TYR A 439 6.48 -17.40 -19.78
CA TYR A 439 6.93 -18.55 -20.55
C TYR A 439 6.68 -19.83 -19.76
N PRO A 440 6.42 -20.98 -20.43
CA PRO A 440 6.28 -22.25 -19.74
C PRO A 440 7.58 -22.66 -19.04
N GLY A 441 7.48 -23.63 -18.12
CA GLY A 441 8.68 -24.19 -17.50
C GLY A 441 9.55 -24.94 -18.51
N ASN A 442 10.85 -25.08 -18.22
CA ASN A 442 11.81 -25.80 -19.07
C ASN A 442 11.83 -25.34 -20.54
N TYR A 443 11.75 -24.04 -20.78
CA TYR A 443 11.62 -23.47 -22.12
C TYR A 443 12.93 -22.98 -22.73
N PHE A 444 13.81 -22.40 -21.90
CA PHE A 444 15.07 -21.78 -22.32
C PHE A 444 16.28 -22.67 -22.04
N ASP A 445 17.24 -22.69 -22.97
CA ASP A 445 18.53 -23.34 -22.76
C ASP A 445 19.46 -22.45 -21.92
N VAL A 446 19.36 -21.13 -22.09
CA VAL A 446 20.17 -20.13 -21.39
C VAL A 446 19.28 -18.99 -20.90
N VAL A 447 19.42 -18.60 -19.64
CA VAL A 447 18.83 -17.38 -19.08
C VAL A 447 19.98 -16.47 -18.65
N ILE A 448 19.97 -15.23 -19.11
CA ILE A 448 20.97 -14.21 -18.79
C ILE A 448 20.26 -13.06 -18.09
N SER A 449 20.84 -12.50 -17.04
CA SER A 449 20.35 -11.30 -16.37
C SER A 449 21.51 -10.37 -16.05
N ILE A 450 21.56 -9.19 -16.70
CA ILE A 450 22.68 -8.25 -16.63
C ILE A 450 22.24 -6.94 -16.00
N GLU A 451 22.71 -6.65 -14.79
CA GLU A 451 22.43 -5.43 -14.03
C GLU A 451 20.93 -5.21 -13.71
N VAL A 452 20.19 -6.31 -13.52
CA VAL A 452 18.73 -6.28 -13.33
C VAL A 452 18.33 -6.58 -11.88
N LEU A 453 18.90 -7.61 -11.25
CA LEU A 453 18.46 -8.07 -9.93
C LEU A 453 18.56 -6.99 -8.85
N GLN A 454 19.53 -6.08 -8.94
CA GLN A 454 19.60 -4.90 -8.09
C GLN A 454 18.35 -4.00 -8.12
N HIS A 455 17.58 -4.03 -9.21
CA HIS A 455 16.32 -3.30 -9.38
C HIS A 455 15.08 -4.12 -9.01
N VAL A 456 15.24 -5.41 -8.70
CA VAL A 456 14.12 -6.31 -8.39
C VAL A 456 13.77 -6.22 -6.90
N PRO A 457 12.51 -5.92 -6.54
CA PRO A 457 12.05 -5.92 -5.15
C PRO A 457 12.08 -7.32 -4.51
N ASP A 458 11.71 -8.36 -5.26
CA ASP A 458 11.70 -9.74 -4.78
C ASP A 458 12.62 -10.61 -5.63
N ILE A 459 13.90 -10.65 -5.24
CA ILE A 459 14.93 -11.38 -5.97
C ILE A 459 14.74 -12.89 -5.86
N GLU A 460 14.23 -13.38 -4.73
CA GLU A 460 13.97 -14.81 -4.58
C GLU A 460 12.91 -15.28 -5.58
N LEU A 461 11.83 -14.50 -5.77
CA LEU A 461 10.85 -14.78 -6.82
C LEU A 461 11.47 -14.72 -8.22
N ALA A 462 12.30 -13.72 -8.52
CA ALA A 462 12.98 -13.67 -9.83
C ALA A 462 13.90 -14.87 -10.07
N LEU A 463 14.67 -15.30 -9.06
CA LEU A 463 15.53 -16.49 -9.16
C LEU A 463 14.71 -17.78 -9.34
N ARG A 464 13.56 -17.90 -8.65
CA ARG A 464 12.63 -19.02 -8.84
C ARG A 464 12.07 -19.04 -10.26
N GLU A 465 11.70 -17.89 -10.81
CA GLU A 465 11.23 -17.79 -12.19
C GLU A 465 12.34 -18.13 -13.20
N PHE A 466 13.55 -17.62 -12.99
CA PHE A 466 14.72 -17.97 -13.83
C PHE A 466 14.96 -19.47 -13.83
N TYR A 467 14.92 -20.12 -12.66
CA TYR A 467 15.04 -21.56 -12.54
C TYR A 467 13.89 -22.30 -13.24
N ARG A 468 12.64 -21.86 -13.03
CA ARG A 468 11.44 -22.50 -13.59
C ARG A 468 11.48 -22.53 -15.12
N VAL A 469 11.83 -21.41 -15.75
CA VAL A 469 11.82 -21.31 -17.23
C VAL A 469 13.05 -21.95 -17.88
N LEU A 470 14.08 -22.27 -17.10
CA LEU A 470 15.30 -22.92 -17.59
C LEU A 470 15.06 -24.43 -17.78
N LYS A 471 15.52 -24.99 -18.89
CA LYS A 471 15.54 -26.45 -19.12
C LYS A 471 16.42 -27.16 -18.09
N PRO A 472 16.20 -28.47 -17.86
CA PRO A 472 17.18 -29.29 -17.15
C PRO A 472 18.55 -29.16 -17.82
N ARG A 473 19.60 -28.93 -17.03
CA ARG A 473 20.99 -28.66 -17.48
C ARG A 473 21.18 -27.36 -18.28
N GLY A 474 20.17 -26.48 -18.33
CA GLY A 474 20.33 -25.13 -18.86
C GLY A 474 21.26 -24.28 -17.99
N VAL A 475 21.71 -23.16 -18.53
CA VAL A 475 22.67 -22.26 -17.86
C VAL A 475 22.01 -20.95 -17.48
N LEU A 476 22.14 -20.57 -16.20
CA LEU A 476 21.79 -19.24 -15.71
C LEU A 476 23.04 -18.39 -15.53
N VAL A 477 23.11 -17.24 -16.20
CA VAL A 477 24.17 -16.25 -16.05
C VAL A 477 23.62 -15.00 -15.38
N ILE A 478 24.21 -14.60 -14.27
CA ILE A 478 23.88 -13.35 -13.57
C ILE A 478 25.13 -12.48 -13.49
N ILE A 479 25.04 -11.27 -14.02
CA ILE A 479 26.07 -10.25 -13.91
C ILE A 479 25.44 -9.04 -13.23
N ASP A 480 25.96 -8.61 -12.09
CA ASP A 480 25.36 -7.50 -11.33
C ASP A 480 26.44 -6.62 -10.68
N ARG A 481 26.02 -5.47 -10.12
CA ARG A 481 26.95 -4.48 -9.57
C ARG A 481 27.63 -4.96 -8.29
N ASN A 482 28.94 -4.69 -8.21
CA ASN A 482 29.76 -4.95 -7.03
C ASN A 482 29.84 -3.70 -6.13
N PRO A 483 29.38 -3.75 -4.87
CA PRO A 483 29.43 -2.62 -3.93
C PRO A 483 30.84 -2.14 -3.58
N ILE A 484 31.88 -2.93 -3.81
CA ILE A 484 33.29 -2.57 -3.55
C ILE A 484 33.94 -1.89 -4.77
N SER A 485 33.28 -1.87 -5.93
CA SER A 485 33.80 -1.16 -7.12
C SER A 485 33.92 0.35 -6.89
N VAL A 486 34.73 1.04 -7.71
CA VAL A 486 34.84 2.51 -7.69
C VAL A 486 33.46 3.18 -7.80
N THR A 487 32.59 2.65 -8.65
CA THR A 487 31.21 3.16 -8.76
C THR A 487 30.41 2.90 -7.48
N GLY A 488 30.61 1.76 -6.83
CA GLY A 488 29.95 1.39 -5.57
C GLY A 488 30.36 2.28 -4.40
N THR A 489 31.63 2.64 -4.31
CA THR A 489 32.14 3.56 -3.28
C THR A 489 31.64 4.99 -3.51
N LEU A 490 31.46 5.41 -4.77
CA LEU A 490 30.91 6.73 -5.12
C LEU A 490 29.37 6.81 -5.07
N LYS A 491 28.66 5.69 -5.16
CA LYS A 491 27.18 5.63 -5.19
C LYS A 491 26.50 6.44 -4.08
N PRO A 492 26.87 6.35 -2.79
CA PRO A 492 26.23 7.14 -1.73
C PRO A 492 26.34 8.66 -1.94
N ILE A 493 27.45 9.12 -2.52
CA ILE A 493 27.68 10.53 -2.85
C ILE A 493 26.79 10.94 -4.01
N LEU A 494 26.76 10.15 -5.09
CA LEU A 494 25.94 10.42 -6.27
C LEU A 494 24.43 10.41 -5.94
N GLU A 495 23.97 9.48 -5.09
CA GLU A 495 22.61 9.47 -4.56
C GLU A 495 22.29 10.74 -3.78
N ARG A 496 23.21 11.19 -2.91
CA ARG A 496 23.04 12.42 -2.11
C ARG A 496 22.97 13.66 -2.99
N LEU A 497 23.69 13.67 -4.11
CA LEU A 497 23.67 14.73 -5.12
C LEU A 497 22.51 14.59 -6.13
N ASN A 498 21.64 13.58 -5.98
CA ASN A 498 20.58 13.25 -6.94
C ASN A 498 21.08 13.04 -8.38
N LYS A 499 22.35 12.62 -8.53
CA LYS A 499 23.01 12.29 -9.80
C LYS A 499 22.97 10.80 -10.11
N TRP A 500 22.32 10.00 -9.26
CA TRP A 500 22.15 8.56 -9.44
C TRP A 500 20.78 8.19 -10.04
N MET A 501 20.62 6.94 -10.47
CA MET A 501 19.36 6.44 -11.03
C MET A 501 18.20 6.66 -10.07
N TYR A 502 18.34 6.25 -8.81
CA TYR A 502 17.36 6.57 -7.76
C TYR A 502 17.88 7.72 -6.90
N LYS A 503 17.04 8.72 -6.67
CA LYS A 503 17.36 9.88 -5.83
C LYS A 503 17.36 9.48 -4.37
N LYS A 504 17.98 10.32 -3.52
CA LYS A 504 18.12 10.02 -2.08
C LYS A 504 16.79 9.69 -1.39
N ASN A 505 15.70 10.34 -1.79
CA ASN A 505 14.38 10.21 -1.16
C ASN A 505 13.39 9.40 -2.00
N ASP A 506 13.85 8.70 -3.05
CA ASP A 506 12.97 7.82 -3.80
C ASP A 506 12.54 6.62 -2.93
N PRO A 507 11.32 6.09 -3.16
CA PRO A 507 10.76 4.96 -2.41
C PRO A 507 11.53 3.66 -2.62
N PHE A 508 12.11 3.52 -3.81
CA PHE A 508 12.95 2.39 -4.17
C PHE A 508 14.40 2.85 -4.27
N ARG A 509 15.31 1.97 -3.87
CA ARG A 509 16.74 2.09 -4.13
C ARG A 509 17.25 0.75 -4.57
N GLU A 510 18.05 0.75 -5.61
CA GLU A 510 18.74 -0.47 -6.03
C GLU A 510 19.66 -1.00 -4.91
N ARG A 511 19.75 -2.33 -4.84
CA ARG A 511 20.51 -3.07 -3.85
C ARG A 511 21.69 -3.76 -4.52
N TRP A 512 22.90 -3.47 -4.03
CA TRP A 512 24.13 -4.08 -4.54
C TRP A 512 24.60 -5.14 -3.55
N TYR A 513 24.98 -6.30 -4.06
CA TYR A 513 25.21 -7.48 -3.23
C TYR A 513 26.70 -7.77 -3.09
N LEU A 514 27.13 -8.11 -1.87
CA LEU A 514 28.44 -8.71 -1.63
C LEU A 514 28.37 -10.21 -1.95
N SER A 515 29.43 -10.76 -2.54
CA SER A 515 29.50 -12.19 -2.89
C SER A 515 29.31 -13.12 -1.67
N LYS A 516 29.77 -12.71 -0.48
CA LYS A 516 29.64 -13.49 0.77
C LYS A 516 28.19 -13.59 1.27
N THR A 517 27.36 -12.57 1.07
CA THR A 517 25.95 -12.56 1.54
C THR A 517 25.01 -13.47 0.73
N ARG A 518 25.46 -14.07 -0.38
CA ARG A 518 24.64 -14.96 -1.24
C ARG A 518 24.84 -16.46 -1.03
N ARG A 519 25.88 -16.90 -0.31
CA ARG A 519 26.08 -18.35 -0.07
C ARG A 519 25.00 -18.96 0.85
N GLU A 520 24.28 -18.14 1.60
CA GLU A 520 23.22 -18.59 2.51
C GLU A 520 21.83 -18.63 1.86
N SER A 521 21.59 -17.87 0.79
CA SER A 521 20.27 -17.78 0.12
C SER A 521 20.13 -18.67 -1.13
N LEU A 522 21.20 -19.39 -1.49
CA LEU A 522 21.24 -20.32 -2.65
C LEU A 522 21.39 -21.79 -2.21
N LYS A 523 21.30 -22.05 -0.89
CA LYS A 523 21.05 -23.38 -0.31
C LYS A 523 19.58 -23.46 0.04
#